data_AF-A0A445I842-F1
#
_entry.id   AF-A0A445I842-F1
#
_cell.length_a   1.000
_cell.length_b   1.000
_cell.length_c   1.000
_cell.angle_alpha   90.00
_cell.angle_beta   90.00
_cell.angle_gamma   90.00
#
_symmetry.space_group_name_H-M   'P 1'
#
loop_
_entity.id
_entity.type
_entity.pdbx_description
1 polymer ?
#
loop_
_entity_poly.entity_id
_entity_poly.type
_entity_poly.pdbx_seq_one_letter_code
_entity_poly.pdbx_strand_id
1 'polypeptide(L)'
;MADLLWSSLDYNAYGRTLQITVALDMATQFRGRDSDLWKRICADEYMKCVVIECYESFKHVLHDLVIGETEKRYLLASCVEVESNISKSTLLTNFRMGFLPSHCKKSVELVEIMKNGDPSKRGTVVVLLQDMLEVVTDMMVNEIRELAELHQSSKDTGQQVFAGTEAKPAILFPPVVTAQWEEQIRRLYLLLTVKETAAEVPTNSEVRRRVSFFTNSLFMDMPRAPRVRKMLTFSVLTPYYGVETVYSKNDIEVENEDGVSIMYYLQKIFPEEWSNFLERLECKKDSDIWEKEENILQLRHWASLRGQTLCRTVRGMMYYRRAIKLQEFLDMASEKEIFDGYKAIAVPSEEEKKSHRSLYARLEAMADLKFTYAATDSNMGIRSALETVVQQIS
;
A
#
# COMPACT_ATOMS: atom_id res chain seq x y z
N MET A 1 -11.24 3.22 30.88
CA MET A 1 -11.75 2.20 29.92
C MET A 1 -11.37 2.53 28.48
N ALA A 2 -11.52 3.78 28.01
CA ALA A 2 -10.99 4.21 26.71
C ALA A 2 -9.44 4.10 26.63
N ASP A 3 -8.71 4.40 27.71
CA ASP A 3 -7.25 4.24 27.75
C ASP A 3 -6.78 2.78 27.78
N LEU A 4 -7.55 1.89 28.41
CA LEU A 4 -7.27 0.44 28.43
C LEU A 4 -7.58 -0.23 27.08
N LEU A 5 -8.61 0.26 26.38
CA LEU A 5 -8.90 -0.16 25.01
C LEU A 5 -7.83 0.36 24.04
N TRP A 6 -7.30 1.58 24.26
CA TRP A 6 -6.19 2.11 23.48
C TRP A 6 -4.90 1.32 23.67
N SER A 7 -4.53 0.95 24.90
CA SER A 7 -3.38 0.06 25.14
C SER A 7 -3.52 -1.34 24.50
N SER A 8 -4.75 -1.84 24.30
CA SER A 8 -4.98 -3.10 23.56
C SER A 8 -4.94 -2.92 22.03
N LEU A 9 -5.23 -1.71 21.53
CA LEU A 9 -5.21 -1.33 20.12
C LEU A 9 -3.79 -1.00 19.63
N ASP A 10 -2.97 -0.38 20.47
CA ASP A 10 -1.52 -0.20 20.24
C ASP A 10 -0.85 -1.55 19.92
N TYR A 11 -1.26 -2.61 20.63
CA TYR A 11 -0.63 -3.92 20.51
C TYR A 11 -0.92 -4.65 19.18
N ASN A 12 -2.13 -4.51 18.61
CA ASN A 12 -2.58 -5.41 17.53
C ASN A 12 -2.47 -4.80 16.12
N ALA A 13 -2.77 -3.52 15.94
CA ALA A 13 -2.75 -2.88 14.61
C ALA A 13 -1.51 -2.00 14.39
N TYR A 14 -1.03 -1.32 15.44
CA TYR A 14 0.12 -0.42 15.41
C TYR A 14 1.45 -1.15 15.64
N GLY A 15 1.46 -2.19 16.48
CA GLY A 15 2.62 -3.06 16.71
C GLY A 15 3.16 -3.79 15.46
N ARG A 16 2.41 -3.82 14.34
CA ARG A 16 2.78 -4.53 13.09
C ARG A 16 4.01 -3.95 12.40
N THR A 17 4.23 -2.65 12.47
CA THR A 17 5.39 -1.98 11.82
C THR A 17 6.64 -1.99 12.71
N LEU A 18 6.47 -2.13 14.03
CA LEU A 18 7.57 -2.30 14.98
C LEU A 18 8.15 -3.73 14.99
N GLN A 19 7.44 -4.69 14.40
CA GLN A 19 7.84 -6.10 14.36
C GLN A 19 9.19 -6.31 13.66
N ILE A 20 9.54 -5.51 12.64
CA ILE A 20 10.87 -5.62 12.00
C ILE A 20 11.96 -5.14 12.95
N THR A 21 11.80 -3.96 13.56
CA THR A 21 12.79 -3.43 14.51
C THR A 21 12.96 -4.34 15.72
N VAL A 22 11.86 -4.87 16.25
CA VAL A 22 11.87 -5.82 17.37
C VAL A 22 12.51 -7.14 16.94
N ALA A 23 12.17 -7.68 15.76
CA ALA A 23 12.79 -8.90 15.25
C ALA A 23 14.29 -8.72 14.99
N LEU A 24 14.73 -7.54 14.53
CA LEU A 24 16.15 -7.19 14.37
C LEU A 24 16.87 -7.14 15.72
N ASP A 25 16.30 -6.47 16.71
CA ASP A 25 16.86 -6.40 18.06
C ASP A 25 16.90 -7.79 18.73
N MET A 26 15.85 -8.59 18.53
CA MET A 26 15.83 -9.98 18.96
C MET A 26 16.96 -10.77 18.28
N ALA A 27 17.09 -10.73 16.96
CA ALA A 27 18.11 -11.48 16.22
C ALA A 27 19.54 -11.08 16.61
N THR A 28 19.80 -9.80 16.86
CA THR A 28 21.13 -9.29 17.21
C THR A 28 21.56 -9.67 18.63
N GLN A 29 20.63 -9.65 19.58
CA GLN A 29 20.91 -9.92 21.00
C GLN A 29 20.74 -11.40 21.37
N PHE A 30 20.12 -12.20 20.49
CA PHE A 30 19.82 -13.60 20.79
C PHE A 30 21.09 -14.43 20.93
N ARG A 31 21.17 -15.19 22.01
CA ARG A 31 22.19 -16.21 22.26
C ARG A 31 21.49 -17.54 22.45
N GLY A 32 21.77 -18.51 21.59
CA GLY A 32 21.13 -19.83 21.66
C GLY A 32 21.05 -20.50 20.29
N ARG A 33 20.10 -21.44 20.15
CA ARG A 33 19.85 -22.16 18.90
C ARG A 33 18.84 -21.42 18.05
N ASP A 34 18.99 -21.53 16.74
CA ASP A 34 18.10 -20.97 15.71
C ASP A 34 16.63 -21.34 15.93
N SER A 35 16.37 -22.62 16.25
CA SER A 35 15.01 -23.10 16.51
C SER A 35 14.31 -22.35 17.65
N ASP A 36 15.07 -21.89 18.65
CA ASP A 36 14.53 -21.16 19.80
C ASP A 36 14.29 -19.69 19.45
N LEU A 37 15.12 -19.08 18.59
CA LEU A 37 14.86 -17.74 18.01
C LEU A 37 13.63 -17.76 17.11
N TRP A 38 13.55 -18.73 16.19
CA TRP A 38 12.43 -18.85 15.28
C TRP A 38 11.12 -19.13 16.00
N LYS A 39 11.13 -19.93 17.08
CA LYS A 39 9.95 -20.10 17.95
C LYS A 39 9.49 -18.80 18.58
N ARG A 40 10.41 -17.91 19.00
CA ARG A 40 10.03 -16.59 19.54
C ARG A 40 9.47 -15.68 18.44
N ILE A 41 10.03 -15.73 17.23
CA ILE A 41 9.49 -15.01 16.08
C ILE A 41 8.09 -15.52 15.72
N CYS A 42 7.89 -16.84 15.72
CA CYS A 42 6.62 -17.49 15.43
C CYS A 42 5.60 -17.43 16.59
N ALA A 43 5.99 -16.93 17.76
CA ALA A 43 5.04 -16.73 18.86
C ALA A 43 3.98 -15.67 18.50
N ASP A 44 4.36 -14.73 17.64
CA ASP A 44 3.46 -13.77 16.99
C ASP A 44 3.37 -14.11 15.49
N GLU A 45 2.21 -14.55 15.03
CA GLU A 45 1.98 -14.91 13.63
C GLU A 45 2.20 -13.72 12.69
N TYR A 46 1.89 -12.50 13.14
CA TYR A 46 2.10 -11.29 12.34
C TYR A 46 3.58 -10.96 12.23
N MET A 47 4.35 -11.08 13.32
CA MET A 47 5.81 -10.85 13.29
C MET A 47 6.49 -11.80 12.32
N LYS A 48 6.09 -13.08 12.32
CA LYS A 48 6.53 -14.06 11.33
C LYS A 48 6.21 -13.61 9.91
N CYS A 49 4.96 -13.23 9.63
CA CYS A 49 4.54 -12.78 8.30
C CYS A 49 5.34 -11.55 7.84
N VAL A 50 5.53 -10.57 8.71
CA VAL A 50 6.27 -9.33 8.41
C VAL A 50 7.73 -9.60 8.11
N VAL A 51 8.41 -10.47 8.88
CA VAL A 51 9.80 -10.85 8.61
C VAL A 51 9.94 -11.56 7.27
N ILE A 52 9.04 -12.51 6.97
CA ILE A 52 9.04 -13.23 5.68
C ILE A 52 8.75 -12.26 4.52
N GLU A 53 7.73 -11.41 4.67
CA GLU A 53 7.33 -10.45 3.66
C GLU A 53 8.45 -9.44 3.36
N CYS A 54 9.13 -8.93 4.39
CA CYS A 54 10.26 -8.03 4.21
C CYS A 54 11.40 -8.69 3.44
N TYR A 55 11.75 -9.93 3.79
CA TYR A 55 12.82 -10.67 3.12
C TYR A 55 12.47 -10.93 1.65
N GLU A 56 11.27 -11.45 1.37
CA GLU A 56 10.83 -11.78 0.01
C GLU A 56 10.64 -10.53 -0.86
N SER A 57 10.06 -9.47 -0.30
CA SER A 57 9.89 -8.20 -1.03
C SER A 57 11.24 -7.58 -1.37
N PHE A 58 12.21 -7.61 -0.45
CA PHE A 58 13.55 -7.10 -0.70
C PHE A 58 14.30 -7.95 -1.74
N LYS A 59 14.19 -9.27 -1.66
CA LYS A 59 14.72 -10.22 -2.66
C LYS A 59 14.19 -9.91 -4.06
N HIS A 60 12.88 -9.65 -4.18
CA HIS A 60 12.25 -9.28 -5.44
C HIS A 60 12.78 -7.95 -5.98
N VAL A 61 12.88 -6.92 -5.12
CA VAL A 61 13.42 -5.61 -5.50
C VAL A 61 14.86 -5.72 -6.03
N LEU A 62 15.70 -6.52 -5.38
CA LEU A 62 17.06 -6.78 -5.85
C LEU A 62 17.10 -7.53 -7.19
N HIS A 63 16.22 -8.52 -7.37
CA HIS A 63 16.12 -9.28 -8.61
C HIS A 63 15.73 -8.40 -9.81
N ASP A 64 14.83 -7.44 -9.61
CA ASP A 64 14.40 -6.51 -10.67
C ASP A 64 15.45 -5.42 -10.93
N LEU A 65 16.16 -4.98 -9.89
CA LEU A 65 17.20 -3.95 -9.99
C LEU A 65 18.45 -4.46 -10.72
N VAL A 66 18.90 -5.68 -10.43
CA VAL A 66 20.15 -6.20 -11.01
C VAL A 66 19.83 -6.96 -12.29
N ILE A 67 20.37 -6.53 -13.44
CA ILE A 67 20.19 -7.22 -14.74
C ILE A 67 21.37 -8.14 -15.05
N GLY A 68 22.58 -7.76 -14.66
CA GLY A 68 23.80 -8.45 -15.06
C GLY A 68 23.80 -9.92 -14.68
N GLU A 69 24.13 -10.81 -15.63
CA GLU A 69 24.05 -12.26 -15.41
C GLU A 69 24.98 -12.74 -14.29
N THR A 70 26.17 -12.15 -14.18
CA THR A 70 27.13 -12.48 -13.15
C THR A 70 26.58 -12.03 -11.80
N GLU A 71 26.20 -10.77 -11.70
CA GLU A 71 25.65 -10.09 -10.53
C GLU A 71 24.39 -10.79 -10.01
N LYS A 72 23.49 -11.22 -10.91
CA LYS A 72 22.31 -12.04 -10.58
C LYS A 72 22.68 -13.39 -9.98
N ARG A 73 23.67 -14.11 -10.55
CA ARG A 73 24.11 -15.40 -10.00
C ARG A 73 24.60 -15.23 -8.56
N TYR A 74 25.27 -14.14 -8.23
CA TYR A 74 25.76 -13.89 -6.87
C TYR A 74 24.65 -13.53 -5.90
N LEU A 75 23.70 -12.67 -6.31
CA LEU A 75 22.51 -12.41 -5.49
C LEU A 75 21.71 -13.70 -5.25
N LEU A 76 21.58 -14.55 -6.27
CA LEU A 76 20.91 -15.84 -6.11
C LEU A 76 21.68 -16.77 -5.16
N ALA A 77 23.00 -16.86 -5.31
CA ALA A 77 23.86 -17.68 -4.46
C ALA A 77 23.79 -17.28 -2.98
N SER A 78 23.87 -15.97 -2.70
CA SER A 78 23.76 -15.46 -1.33
C SER A 78 22.38 -15.73 -0.74
N CYS A 79 21.30 -15.56 -1.52
CA CYS A 79 19.95 -15.90 -1.08
C CYS A 79 19.80 -17.40 -0.80
N VAL A 80 20.28 -18.27 -1.70
CA VAL A 80 20.23 -19.73 -1.54
C VAL A 80 21.00 -20.17 -0.30
N GLU A 81 22.14 -19.56 -0.01
CA GLU A 81 22.92 -19.90 1.19
C GLU A 81 22.20 -19.46 2.46
N VAL A 82 21.60 -18.27 2.49
CA VAL A 82 20.75 -17.83 3.61
C VAL A 82 19.58 -18.81 3.82
N GLU A 83 18.84 -19.15 2.76
CA GLU A 83 17.70 -20.09 2.81
C GLU A 83 18.14 -21.51 3.24
N SER A 84 19.30 -21.99 2.76
CA SER A 84 19.94 -23.25 3.16
C SER A 84 20.26 -23.27 4.66
N ASN A 85 20.79 -22.18 5.20
CA ASN A 85 21.10 -22.06 6.63
C ASN A 85 19.84 -21.94 7.50
N ILE A 86 18.80 -21.26 7.02
CA ILE A 86 17.49 -21.21 7.69
C ILE A 86 16.91 -22.62 7.77
N SER A 87 16.88 -23.37 6.65
CA SER A 87 16.32 -24.73 6.62
C SER A 87 17.08 -25.73 7.50
N LYS A 88 18.41 -25.59 7.58
CA LYS A 88 19.29 -26.42 8.43
C LYS A 88 19.35 -25.97 9.89
N SER A 89 18.74 -24.82 10.23
CA SER A 89 18.83 -24.20 11.58
C SER A 89 20.28 -23.91 12.01
N THR A 90 21.10 -23.42 11.08
CA THR A 90 22.53 -23.07 11.27
C THR A 90 22.85 -21.62 10.93
N LEU A 91 21.83 -20.77 10.83
CA LEU A 91 21.94 -19.35 10.56
C LEU A 91 22.72 -18.61 11.67
N LEU A 92 22.45 -18.82 12.96
CA LEU A 92 23.20 -18.12 14.02
C LEU A 92 24.65 -18.59 14.15
N THR A 93 24.96 -19.81 13.69
CA THR A 93 26.32 -20.35 13.69
C THR A 93 27.13 -19.84 12.50
N ASN A 94 26.49 -19.64 11.35
CA ASN A 94 27.16 -19.28 10.10
C ASN A 94 27.04 -17.80 9.74
N PHE A 95 26.13 -17.05 10.38
CA PHE A 95 25.93 -15.62 10.17
C PHE A 95 26.04 -14.83 11.49
N ARG A 96 26.86 -13.78 11.46
CA ARG A 96 27.05 -12.80 12.53
C ARG A 96 25.93 -11.78 12.49
N MET A 97 24.89 -11.98 13.29
CA MET A 97 23.71 -11.11 13.36
C MET A 97 24.00 -9.66 13.76
N GLY A 98 25.17 -9.36 14.33
CA GLY A 98 25.57 -8.00 14.70
C GLY A 98 25.65 -7.01 13.52
N PHE A 99 25.87 -7.51 12.30
CA PHE A 99 25.91 -6.66 11.10
C PHE A 99 24.54 -6.52 10.41
N LEU A 100 23.53 -7.32 10.79
CA LEU A 100 22.19 -7.27 10.22
C LEU A 100 21.52 -5.89 10.32
N PRO A 101 21.64 -5.13 11.43
CA PRO A 101 21.12 -3.76 11.49
C PRO A 101 21.78 -2.81 10.50
N SER A 102 23.08 -3.00 10.20
CA SER A 102 23.80 -2.22 9.20
C SER A 102 23.25 -2.51 7.80
N HIS A 103 23.03 -3.79 7.49
CA HIS A 103 22.39 -4.21 6.25
C HIS A 103 20.98 -3.62 6.11
N CYS A 104 20.17 -3.65 7.17
CA CYS A 104 18.83 -3.09 7.17
C CYS A 104 18.83 -1.58 6.91
N LYS A 105 19.76 -0.83 7.50
CA LYS A 105 19.91 0.62 7.24
C LYS A 105 20.23 0.91 5.78
N LYS A 106 21.16 0.16 5.19
CA LYS A 106 21.49 0.28 3.75
C LYS A 106 20.31 -0.12 2.86
N SER A 107 19.55 -1.13 3.27
CA SER A 107 18.32 -1.55 2.57
C SER A 107 17.26 -0.44 2.56
N VAL A 108 17.07 0.27 3.68
CA VAL A 108 16.18 1.43 3.77
C VAL A 108 16.61 2.53 2.78
N GLU A 109 17.89 2.88 2.78
CA GLU A 109 18.45 3.90 1.88
C GLU A 109 18.25 3.52 0.41
N LEU A 110 18.47 2.25 0.06
CA LEU A 110 18.26 1.75 -1.30
C LEU A 110 16.80 1.92 -1.72
N VAL A 111 15.87 1.45 -0.88
CA VAL A 111 14.43 1.52 -1.15
C VAL A 111 13.96 2.98 -1.26
N GLU A 112 14.52 3.90 -0.47
CA GLU A 112 14.24 5.33 -0.56
C GLU A 112 14.70 5.94 -1.89
N ILE A 113 15.91 5.61 -2.35
CA ILE A 113 16.42 6.06 -3.64
C ILE A 113 15.54 5.52 -4.78
N MET A 114 15.15 4.25 -4.68
CA MET A 114 14.30 3.58 -5.66
C MET A 114 12.88 4.16 -5.72
N LYS A 115 12.32 4.56 -4.58
CA LYS A 115 11.01 5.23 -4.49
C LYS A 115 11.01 6.58 -5.21
N ASN A 116 12.10 7.34 -5.13
CA ASN A 116 12.21 8.66 -5.77
C ASN A 116 12.56 8.57 -7.27
N GLY A 117 13.25 7.51 -7.69
CA GLY A 117 13.53 7.24 -9.10
C GLY A 117 14.44 8.25 -9.81
N ASP A 118 15.23 9.03 -9.06
CA ASP A 118 16.11 10.07 -9.59
C ASP A 118 17.30 9.47 -10.35
N PRO A 119 17.40 9.63 -11.69
CA PRO A 119 18.46 9.03 -12.50
C PRO A 119 19.89 9.43 -12.08
N SER A 120 20.06 10.60 -11.47
CA SER A 120 21.37 11.10 -11.04
C SER A 120 22.00 10.24 -9.93
N LYS A 121 21.18 9.50 -9.18
CA LYS A 121 21.60 8.65 -8.06
C LYS A 121 22.11 7.27 -8.48
N ARG A 122 22.22 6.99 -9.79
CA ARG A 122 22.68 5.68 -10.29
C ARG A 122 24.03 5.28 -9.69
N GLY A 123 24.99 6.19 -9.60
CA GLY A 123 26.30 5.91 -8.98
C GLY A 123 26.19 5.57 -7.50
N THR A 124 25.31 6.25 -6.77
CA THR A 124 25.03 5.97 -5.36
C THR A 124 24.42 4.58 -5.18
N VAL A 125 23.51 4.15 -6.06
CA VAL A 125 22.93 2.80 -6.03
C VAL A 125 23.99 1.73 -6.22
N VAL A 126 24.94 1.92 -7.14
CA VAL A 126 26.05 0.98 -7.37
C VAL A 126 26.91 0.84 -6.12
N VAL A 127 27.31 1.96 -5.51
CA VAL A 127 28.09 1.97 -4.27
C VAL A 127 27.32 1.29 -3.14
N LEU A 128 26.02 1.58 -3.00
CA LEU A 128 25.20 1.03 -1.94
C LEU A 128 25.02 -0.49 -2.08
N LEU A 129 24.85 -1.01 -3.29
CA LEU A 129 24.81 -2.46 -3.55
C LEU A 129 26.15 -3.13 -3.23
N GLN A 130 27.27 -2.48 -3.54
CA GLN A 130 28.60 -2.97 -3.18
C GLN A 130 28.78 -3.01 -1.66
N ASP A 131 28.46 -1.93 -0.97
CA ASP A 131 28.50 -1.79 0.48
C ASP A 131 27.59 -2.81 1.19
N MET A 132 26.47 -3.16 0.57
CA MET A 132 25.56 -4.20 1.06
C MET A 132 26.16 -5.59 0.90
N LEU A 133 26.77 -5.88 -0.25
CA LEU A 133 27.45 -7.15 -0.51
C LEU A 133 28.61 -7.38 0.47
N GLU A 134 29.38 -6.34 0.75
CA GLU A 134 30.46 -6.37 1.75
C GLU A 134 29.89 -6.70 3.14
N VAL A 135 28.79 -6.06 3.54
CA VAL A 135 28.14 -6.36 4.83
C VAL A 135 27.64 -7.80 4.88
N VAL A 136 27.03 -8.32 3.81
CA VAL A 136 26.60 -9.73 3.76
C VAL A 136 27.80 -10.65 3.88
N THR A 137 28.92 -10.33 3.23
CA THR A 137 30.15 -11.13 3.33
C THR A 137 30.71 -11.10 4.76
N ASP A 138 30.76 -9.93 5.39
CA ASP A 138 31.20 -9.77 6.79
C ASP A 138 30.28 -10.48 7.79
N MET A 139 29.00 -10.62 7.44
CA MET A 139 28.05 -11.44 8.19
C MET A 139 28.42 -12.92 8.11
N MET A 140 28.89 -13.41 6.97
CA MET A 140 29.18 -14.82 6.78
C MET A 140 30.46 -15.23 7.51
N VAL A 141 30.37 -16.30 8.30
CA VAL A 141 31.54 -16.85 9.00
C VAL A 141 32.49 -17.54 8.02
N ASN A 142 31.94 -18.17 6.98
CA ASN A 142 32.68 -18.74 5.86
C ASN A 142 32.20 -18.07 4.58
N GLU A 143 33.11 -17.45 3.82
CA GLU A 143 32.76 -16.90 2.50
C GLU A 143 32.31 -18.02 1.54
N ILE A 144 31.29 -17.73 0.73
CA ILE A 144 30.90 -18.59 -0.37
C ILE A 144 31.98 -18.51 -1.45
N ARG A 145 32.32 -19.65 -2.06
CA ARG A 145 33.29 -19.72 -3.17
C ARG A 145 33.02 -18.69 -4.27
N GLU A 146 31.75 -18.49 -4.63
CA GLU A 146 31.32 -17.53 -5.67
C GLU A 146 31.53 -16.07 -5.24
N LEU A 147 31.36 -15.75 -3.95
CA LEU A 147 31.65 -14.41 -3.39
C LEU A 147 33.17 -14.16 -3.30
N ALA A 148 33.94 -15.19 -2.95
CA ALA A 148 35.40 -15.12 -2.90
C ALA A 148 36.01 -14.90 -4.29
N GLU A 149 35.50 -15.59 -5.32
CA GLU A 149 35.89 -15.41 -6.73
C GLU A 149 35.57 -13.97 -7.21
N LEU A 150 34.43 -13.41 -6.81
CA LEU A 150 34.08 -12.01 -7.07
C LEU A 150 35.02 -11.01 -6.41
N HIS A 151 35.24 -11.17 -5.11
CA HIS A 151 36.08 -10.24 -4.34
C HIS A 151 37.51 -10.22 -4.87
N GLN A 152 38.03 -11.36 -5.34
CA GLN A 152 39.30 -11.40 -6.04
C GLN A 152 39.21 -10.66 -7.38
N SER A 153 38.20 -10.94 -8.20
CA SER A 153 38.04 -10.27 -9.51
C SER A 153 37.88 -8.75 -9.41
N SER A 154 37.18 -8.25 -8.39
CA SER A 154 36.99 -6.82 -8.14
C SER A 154 38.27 -6.17 -7.59
N LYS A 155 39.01 -6.85 -6.70
CA LYS A 155 40.32 -6.38 -6.22
C LYS A 155 41.38 -6.33 -7.33
N ASP A 156 41.34 -7.29 -8.25
CA ASP A 156 42.29 -7.40 -9.36
C ASP A 156 42.01 -6.37 -10.47
N THR A 157 40.74 -6.03 -10.71
CA THR A 157 40.34 -5.06 -11.75
C THR A 157 40.15 -3.63 -11.22
N GLY A 158 40.01 -3.43 -9.90
CA GLY A 158 39.68 -2.15 -9.29
C GLY A 158 38.28 -1.63 -9.63
N GLN A 159 37.43 -2.46 -10.25
CA GLN A 159 36.11 -2.09 -10.73
C GLN A 159 35.02 -2.57 -9.76
N GLN A 160 34.05 -1.69 -9.48
CA GLN A 160 32.88 -2.04 -8.65
C GLN A 160 32.03 -3.10 -9.37
N VAL A 161 31.61 -4.13 -8.64
CA VAL A 161 30.90 -5.30 -9.19
C VAL A 161 29.61 -4.88 -9.89
N PHE A 162 28.89 -3.91 -9.33
CA PHE A 162 27.61 -3.44 -9.87
C PHE A 162 27.72 -2.23 -10.81
N ALA A 163 28.93 -1.73 -11.13
CA ALA A 163 29.08 -0.58 -12.03
C ALA A 163 28.70 -0.93 -13.48
N GLY A 164 28.91 -2.19 -13.87
CA GLY A 164 28.75 -2.64 -15.25
C GLY A 164 29.67 -1.89 -16.22
N THR A 165 29.46 -2.12 -17.52
CA THR A 165 30.05 -1.34 -18.61
C THR A 165 28.94 -0.77 -19.47
N GLU A 166 29.18 0.31 -20.24
CA GLU A 166 28.13 0.91 -21.09
C GLU A 166 27.49 -0.10 -22.08
N ALA A 167 28.25 -1.12 -22.49
CA ALA A 167 27.77 -2.20 -23.35
C ALA A 167 26.97 -3.29 -22.61
N LYS A 168 27.15 -3.43 -21.29
CA LYS A 168 26.47 -4.40 -20.43
C LYS A 168 26.19 -3.78 -19.05
N PRO A 169 25.03 -3.12 -18.89
CA PRO A 169 24.66 -2.55 -17.60
C PRO A 169 24.39 -3.67 -16.59
N ALA A 170 25.01 -3.57 -15.41
CA ALA A 170 24.77 -4.50 -14.31
C ALA A 170 23.44 -4.24 -13.58
N ILE A 171 22.96 -2.99 -13.60
CA ILE A 171 21.73 -2.55 -12.93
C ILE A 171 20.76 -1.84 -13.87
N LEU A 172 19.46 -2.00 -13.62
CA LEU A 172 18.35 -1.26 -14.19
C LEU A 172 17.97 -0.10 -13.26
N PHE A 173 18.55 1.07 -13.50
CA PHE A 173 18.21 2.26 -12.73
C PHE A 173 18.14 3.50 -13.62
N PRO A 174 17.06 4.31 -13.55
CA PRO A 174 15.88 4.15 -12.67
C PRO A 174 15.01 2.93 -13.04
N PRO A 175 14.25 2.38 -12.07
CA PRO A 175 13.35 1.26 -12.33
C PRO A 175 12.21 1.68 -13.26
N VAL A 176 11.64 0.72 -13.99
CA VAL A 176 10.44 0.95 -14.80
C VAL A 176 9.26 1.15 -13.85
N VAL A 177 8.74 2.38 -13.79
CA VAL A 177 7.65 2.73 -12.87
C VAL A 177 6.34 2.15 -13.40
N THR A 178 5.97 0.99 -12.88
CA THR A 178 4.63 0.39 -13.03
C THR A 178 3.80 0.65 -11.76
N ALA A 179 2.47 0.56 -11.84
CA ALA A 179 1.60 0.68 -10.67
C ALA A 179 1.97 -0.36 -9.58
N GLN A 180 2.31 -1.57 -10.01
CA GLN A 180 2.83 -2.64 -9.17
C GLN A 180 4.13 -2.24 -8.47
N TRP A 181 5.12 -1.76 -9.23
CA TRP A 181 6.40 -1.30 -8.67
C TRP A 181 6.19 -0.25 -7.59
N GLU A 182 5.35 0.73 -7.87
CA GLU A 182 5.04 1.82 -6.94
C GLU A 182 4.37 1.31 -5.65
N GLU A 183 3.46 0.34 -5.74
CA GLU A 183 2.87 -0.32 -4.57
C GLU A 183 3.88 -1.12 -3.76
N GLN A 184 4.69 -1.96 -4.43
CA GLN A 184 5.68 -2.81 -3.78
C GLN A 184 6.76 -1.98 -3.07
N ILE A 185 7.35 -0.99 -3.74
CA ILE A 185 8.41 -0.17 -3.17
C ILE A 185 7.89 0.70 -2.02
N ARG A 186 6.66 1.22 -2.13
CA ARG A 186 6.02 2.01 -1.05
C ARG A 186 5.71 1.13 0.15
N ARG A 187 5.20 -0.08 -0.07
CA ARG A 187 4.91 -1.05 1.00
C ARG A 187 6.18 -1.47 1.72
N LEU A 188 7.23 -1.84 0.99
CA LEU A 188 8.52 -2.20 1.56
C LEU A 188 9.16 -1.03 2.32
N TYR A 189 9.10 0.18 1.78
CA TYR A 189 9.57 1.38 2.47
C TYR A 189 8.84 1.55 3.81
N LEU A 190 7.51 1.50 3.81
CA LEU A 190 6.71 1.62 5.02
C LEU A 190 7.03 0.51 6.04
N LEU A 191 7.17 -0.74 5.61
CA LEU A 191 7.57 -1.84 6.49
C LEU A 191 8.92 -1.56 7.17
N LEU A 192 9.90 -1.05 6.43
CA LEU A 192 11.26 -0.82 6.94
C LEU A 192 11.42 0.48 7.75
N THR A 193 10.62 1.52 7.49
CA THR A 193 10.86 2.86 8.05
C THR A 193 9.87 3.32 9.09
N VAL A 194 8.67 2.73 9.17
CA VAL A 194 7.67 3.19 10.13
C VAL A 194 8.17 2.92 11.55
N LYS A 195 8.30 4.00 12.32
CA LYS A 195 8.62 3.98 13.75
C LYS A 195 7.41 4.48 14.52
N GLU A 196 7.07 3.82 15.62
CA GLU A 196 6.05 4.35 16.52
C GLU A 196 6.56 5.63 17.18
N THR A 197 6.03 6.78 16.78
CA THR A 197 6.12 7.98 17.61
C THR A 197 4.73 8.30 18.16
N ALA A 198 4.62 8.48 19.48
CA ALA A 198 3.37 8.86 20.14
C ALA A 198 2.81 10.22 19.65
N ALA A 199 3.59 10.96 18.85
CA ALA A 199 3.22 12.23 18.22
C ALA A 199 2.36 12.06 16.95
N GLU A 200 2.24 10.85 16.39
CA GLU A 200 1.54 10.59 15.12
C GLU A 200 0.07 10.16 15.30
N VAL A 201 -0.46 10.21 16.52
CA VAL A 201 -1.86 9.88 16.78
C VAL A 201 -2.78 10.98 16.21
N PRO A 202 -3.78 10.66 15.36
CA PRO A 202 -4.69 11.67 14.82
C PRO A 202 -5.38 12.47 15.93
N THR A 203 -5.37 13.80 15.83
CA THR A 203 -6.00 14.71 16.81
C THR A 203 -7.52 14.56 16.85
N ASN A 204 -8.13 14.31 15.69
CA ASN A 204 -9.57 14.16 15.54
C ASN A 204 -10.07 12.85 16.18
N SER A 205 -10.98 12.98 17.14
CA SER A 205 -11.53 11.85 17.91
C SER A 205 -12.38 10.90 17.07
N GLU A 206 -13.10 11.39 16.05
CA GLU A 206 -13.89 10.57 15.15
C GLU A 206 -12.99 9.75 14.21
N VAL A 207 -11.86 10.32 13.77
CA VAL A 207 -10.85 9.58 13.01
C VAL A 207 -10.31 8.44 13.87
N ARG A 208 -9.89 8.72 15.12
CA ARG A 208 -9.45 7.67 16.04
C ARG A 208 -10.52 6.59 16.22
N ARG A 209 -11.77 6.98 16.45
CA ARG A 209 -12.89 6.03 16.61
C ARG A 209 -13.08 5.13 15.39
N ARG A 210 -13.07 5.70 14.17
CA ARG A 210 -13.28 4.97 12.92
C ARG A 210 -12.11 4.03 12.60
N VAL A 211 -10.88 4.52 12.75
CA VAL A 211 -9.68 3.69 12.54
C VAL A 211 -9.68 2.55 13.54
N SER A 212 -9.92 2.80 14.83
CA SER A 212 -10.01 1.75 15.85
C SER A 212 -11.11 0.71 15.56
N PHE A 213 -12.27 1.17 15.11
CA PHE A 213 -13.35 0.24 14.74
C PHE A 213 -12.97 -0.64 13.54
N PHE A 214 -12.38 -0.03 12.51
CA PHE A 214 -11.90 -0.74 11.33
C PHE A 214 -10.78 -1.73 11.66
N THR A 215 -9.78 -1.32 12.44
CA THR A 215 -8.68 -2.21 12.83
C THR A 215 -9.20 -3.39 13.64
N ASN A 216 -10.11 -3.15 14.60
CA ASN A 216 -10.76 -4.23 15.34
C ASN A 216 -11.54 -5.18 14.44
N SER A 217 -12.21 -4.67 13.40
CA SER A 217 -12.95 -5.55 12.48
C SER A 217 -12.06 -6.46 11.64
N LEU A 218 -10.76 -6.14 11.47
CA LEU A 218 -9.79 -7.02 10.81
C LEU A 218 -9.41 -8.26 11.65
N PHE A 219 -9.61 -8.21 12.97
CA PHE A 219 -9.33 -9.34 13.89
C PHE A 219 -10.58 -10.14 14.26
N MET A 220 -11.72 -9.76 13.71
CA MET A 220 -12.95 -10.53 13.90
C MET A 220 -12.88 -11.79 13.06
N ASP A 221 -13.31 -12.92 13.63
CA ASP A 221 -13.45 -14.16 12.88
C ASP A 221 -14.52 -13.98 11.79
N MET A 222 -14.10 -14.05 10.52
CA MET A 222 -14.96 -13.81 9.37
C MET A 222 -15.18 -15.13 8.63
N PRO A 223 -16.43 -15.53 8.38
CA PRO A 223 -16.71 -16.76 7.64
C PRO A 223 -16.13 -16.67 6.23
N ARG A 224 -15.64 -17.81 5.71
CA ARG A 224 -15.15 -17.87 4.33
C ARG A 224 -16.28 -17.50 3.36
N ALA A 225 -16.05 -16.44 2.60
CA ALA A 225 -17.00 -16.02 1.57
C ALA A 225 -17.10 -17.08 0.46
N PRO A 226 -18.32 -17.40 -0.02
CA PRO A 226 -18.47 -18.17 -1.24
C PRO A 226 -17.94 -17.35 -2.42
N ARG A 227 -17.52 -18.04 -3.50
CA ARG A 227 -17.16 -17.36 -4.74
C ARG A 227 -18.28 -16.43 -5.20
N VAL A 228 -17.96 -15.26 -5.74
CA VAL A 228 -18.95 -14.25 -6.17
C VAL A 228 -19.97 -14.85 -7.13
N ARG A 229 -19.56 -15.74 -8.03
CA ARG A 229 -20.48 -16.48 -8.91
C ARG A 229 -21.62 -17.20 -8.19
N LYS A 230 -21.35 -17.73 -7.00
CA LYS A 230 -22.31 -18.43 -6.12
C LYS A 230 -23.04 -17.50 -5.15
N MET A 231 -22.65 -16.23 -5.08
CA MET A 231 -23.34 -15.23 -4.27
C MET A 231 -24.74 -14.97 -4.83
N LEU A 232 -25.70 -14.75 -3.93
CA LEU A 232 -27.05 -14.29 -4.30
C LEU A 232 -26.98 -12.86 -4.85
N THR A 233 -27.75 -12.62 -5.90
CA THR A 233 -27.92 -11.27 -6.46
C THR A 233 -28.79 -10.45 -5.52
N PHE A 234 -28.44 -9.19 -5.30
CA PHE A 234 -29.27 -8.28 -4.51
C PHE A 234 -29.32 -6.90 -5.13
N SER A 235 -30.39 -6.17 -4.82
CA SER A 235 -30.60 -4.82 -5.31
C SER A 235 -30.90 -3.88 -4.16
N VAL A 236 -30.36 -2.67 -4.24
CA VAL A 236 -30.63 -1.62 -3.25
C VAL A 236 -31.48 -0.56 -3.93
N LEU A 237 -32.68 -0.38 -3.40
CA LEU A 237 -33.62 0.66 -3.82
C LEU A 237 -33.56 1.84 -2.85
N THR A 238 -33.26 3.02 -3.35
CA THR A 238 -33.38 4.27 -2.58
C THR A 238 -34.48 5.14 -3.19
N PRO A 239 -35.55 5.47 -2.43
CA PRO A 239 -36.54 6.42 -2.92
C PRO A 239 -35.91 7.82 -2.95
N TYR A 240 -35.94 8.43 -4.13
CA TYR A 240 -35.40 9.74 -4.46
C TYR A 240 -36.56 10.72 -4.62
N TYR A 241 -36.85 11.53 -3.61
CA TYR A 241 -37.97 12.50 -3.66
C TYR A 241 -37.49 13.89 -4.10
N GLY A 242 -36.76 13.98 -5.22
CA GLY A 242 -36.20 15.25 -5.71
C GLY A 242 -35.13 15.89 -4.80
N VAL A 243 -34.60 15.13 -3.82
CA VAL A 243 -33.55 15.61 -2.91
C VAL A 243 -32.23 15.62 -3.65
N GLU A 244 -31.59 16.77 -3.76
CA GLU A 244 -30.26 16.87 -4.37
C GLU A 244 -29.25 15.96 -3.68
N THR A 245 -28.52 15.19 -4.51
CA THR A 245 -27.56 14.18 -4.07
C THR A 245 -26.16 14.73 -3.83
N VAL A 246 -25.81 15.83 -4.49
CA VAL A 246 -24.53 16.54 -4.33
C VAL A 246 -24.84 18.02 -4.45
N TYR A 247 -24.35 18.84 -3.52
CA TYR A 247 -24.45 20.29 -3.60
C TYR A 247 -23.87 20.81 -4.92
N SER A 248 -24.55 21.78 -5.53
CA SER A 248 -23.98 22.60 -6.60
C SER A 248 -22.97 23.60 -6.03
N LYS A 249 -22.22 24.26 -6.92
CA LYS A 249 -21.33 25.35 -6.50
C LYS A 249 -22.12 26.47 -5.83
N ASN A 250 -23.28 26.81 -6.40
CA ASN A 250 -24.12 27.90 -5.92
C ASN A 250 -24.66 27.60 -4.53
N ASP A 251 -25.10 26.37 -4.25
CA ASP A 251 -25.66 26.01 -2.93
C ASP A 251 -24.65 26.18 -1.79
N ILE A 252 -23.36 26.06 -2.12
CA ILE A 252 -22.26 26.15 -1.15
C ILE A 252 -21.89 27.61 -0.86
N GLU A 253 -21.97 28.48 -1.88
CA GLU A 253 -21.58 29.89 -1.82
C GLU A 253 -22.72 30.81 -1.39
N VAL A 254 -23.96 30.49 -1.77
CA VAL A 254 -25.12 31.34 -1.47
C VAL A 254 -25.35 31.40 0.03
N GLU A 255 -25.50 32.62 0.52
CA GLU A 255 -25.84 32.90 1.91
C GLU A 255 -27.33 32.70 2.14
N ASN A 256 -27.67 32.07 3.26
CA ASN A 256 -29.05 31.97 3.73
C ASN A 256 -29.55 33.34 4.23
N GLU A 257 -30.81 33.40 4.69
CA GLU A 257 -31.43 34.63 5.22
C GLU A 257 -30.62 35.31 6.35
N ASP A 258 -29.81 34.53 7.07
CA ASP A 258 -28.93 35.01 8.15
C ASP A 258 -27.53 35.47 7.67
N GLY A 259 -27.27 35.51 6.36
CA GLY A 259 -25.95 35.87 5.81
C GLY A 259 -24.89 34.78 5.96
N VAL A 260 -25.31 33.53 6.18
CA VAL A 260 -24.40 32.39 6.41
C VAL A 260 -24.48 31.41 5.24
N SER A 261 -23.34 31.17 4.59
CA SER A 261 -23.21 30.13 3.56
C SER A 261 -22.93 28.75 4.16
N ILE A 262 -23.28 27.69 3.41
CA ILE A 262 -22.98 26.30 3.82
C ILE A 262 -21.46 26.13 4.00
N MET A 263 -20.66 26.75 3.14
CA MET A 263 -19.20 26.73 3.26
C MET A 263 -18.75 27.26 4.62
N TYR A 264 -19.17 28.48 4.95
CA TYR A 264 -18.77 29.13 6.19
C TYR A 264 -19.19 28.29 7.40
N TYR A 265 -20.40 27.75 7.37
CA TYR A 265 -20.90 26.87 8.43
C TYR A 265 -20.02 25.62 8.60
N LEU A 266 -19.74 24.89 7.52
CA LEU A 266 -18.94 23.66 7.55
C LEU A 266 -17.50 23.89 8.01
N GLN A 267 -16.86 24.98 7.58
CA GLN A 267 -15.54 25.38 8.03
C GLN A 267 -15.50 25.65 9.54
N LYS A 268 -16.56 26.24 10.09
CA LYS A 268 -16.66 26.56 11.52
C LYS A 268 -16.88 25.32 12.40
N ILE A 269 -17.68 24.35 11.94
CA ILE A 269 -17.94 23.14 12.72
C ILE A 269 -16.86 22.06 12.55
N PHE A 270 -16.13 22.05 11.43
CA PHE A 270 -15.07 21.07 11.14
C PHE A 270 -13.72 21.73 10.75
N PRO A 271 -13.13 22.58 11.60
CA PRO A 271 -11.92 23.33 11.25
C PRO A 271 -10.70 22.42 10.98
N GLU A 272 -10.53 21.35 11.76
CA GLU A 272 -9.44 20.39 11.55
C GLU A 272 -9.60 19.62 10.23
N GLU A 273 -10.83 19.20 9.90
CA GLU A 273 -11.09 18.47 8.66
C GLU A 273 -10.96 19.37 7.43
N TRP A 274 -11.21 20.67 7.59
CA TRP A 274 -10.96 21.67 6.55
C TRP A 274 -9.46 21.84 6.30
N SER A 275 -8.65 21.95 7.35
CA SER A 275 -7.19 22.00 7.23
C SER A 275 -6.64 20.78 6.48
N ASN A 276 -7.08 19.58 6.88
CA ASN A 276 -6.67 18.33 6.23
C ASN A 276 -7.19 18.23 4.78
N PHE A 277 -8.33 18.88 4.47
CA PHE A 277 -8.87 18.96 3.11
C PHE A 277 -7.98 19.84 2.22
N LEU A 278 -7.59 21.02 2.70
CA LEU A 278 -6.69 21.93 1.99
C LEU A 278 -5.31 21.32 1.79
N GLU A 279 -4.76 20.68 2.82
CA GLU A 279 -3.47 19.97 2.74
C GLU A 279 -3.48 18.94 1.62
N ARG A 280 -4.53 18.12 1.54
CA ARG A 280 -4.68 17.09 0.50
C ARG A 280 -4.82 17.64 -0.91
N LEU A 281 -5.32 18.86 -1.07
CA LEU A 281 -5.39 19.56 -2.36
C LEU A 281 -4.14 20.38 -2.67
N GLU A 282 -3.16 20.41 -1.75
CA GLU A 282 -1.98 21.27 -1.79
C GLU A 282 -2.33 22.77 -1.92
N CYS A 283 -3.49 23.16 -1.41
CA CYS A 283 -3.96 24.56 -1.40
C CYS A 283 -3.39 25.29 -0.18
N LYS A 284 -2.72 26.42 -0.41
CA LYS A 284 -2.14 27.24 0.68
C LYS A 284 -3.13 28.25 1.22
N LYS A 285 -4.11 28.64 0.41
CA LYS A 285 -5.20 29.56 0.77
C LYS A 285 -6.54 28.99 0.31
N ASP A 286 -7.61 29.37 1.01
CA ASP A 286 -8.98 28.99 0.66
C ASP A 286 -9.39 29.45 -0.76
N SER A 287 -8.83 30.57 -1.24
CA SER A 287 -9.06 31.07 -2.60
C SER A 287 -8.60 30.10 -3.68
N ASP A 288 -7.55 29.33 -3.43
CA ASP A 288 -6.89 28.46 -4.40
C ASP A 288 -7.80 27.28 -4.82
N ILE A 289 -8.81 26.95 -4.01
CA ILE A 289 -9.79 25.89 -4.30
C ILE A 289 -10.61 26.25 -5.54
N TRP A 290 -10.94 27.53 -5.70
CA TRP A 290 -11.83 28.00 -6.76
C TRP A 290 -11.13 28.18 -8.11
N GLU A 291 -9.80 28.06 -8.16
CA GLU A 291 -9.02 28.22 -9.38
C GLU A 291 -9.06 27.00 -10.30
N LYS A 292 -9.30 25.80 -9.73
CA LYS A 292 -9.33 24.53 -10.46
C LYS A 292 -10.70 23.87 -10.36
N GLU A 293 -11.30 23.55 -11.50
CA GLU A 293 -12.58 22.81 -11.57
C GLU A 293 -12.53 21.48 -10.79
N GLU A 294 -11.40 20.78 -10.81
CA GLU A 294 -11.21 19.55 -10.04
C GLU A 294 -11.30 19.79 -8.52
N ASN A 295 -10.72 20.88 -8.03
CA ASN A 295 -10.78 21.26 -6.62
C ASN A 295 -12.21 21.63 -6.21
N ILE A 296 -12.94 22.35 -7.09
CA ILE A 296 -14.36 22.68 -6.90
C ILE A 296 -15.19 21.40 -6.81
N LEU A 297 -14.95 20.40 -7.68
CA LEU A 297 -15.64 19.12 -7.60
C LEU A 297 -15.37 18.41 -6.27
N GLN A 298 -14.10 18.32 -5.86
CA GLN A 298 -13.73 17.70 -4.58
C GLN A 298 -14.33 18.44 -3.38
N LEU A 299 -14.44 19.76 -3.45
CA LEU A 299 -15.08 20.59 -2.44
C LEU A 299 -16.58 20.30 -2.34
N ARG A 300 -17.28 20.21 -3.48
CA ARG A 300 -18.70 19.86 -3.52
C ARG A 300 -18.96 18.50 -2.89
N HIS A 301 -18.11 17.51 -3.17
CA HIS A 301 -18.18 16.21 -2.49
C HIS A 301 -17.91 16.32 -0.99
N TRP A 302 -16.87 17.05 -0.58
CA TRP A 302 -16.54 17.23 0.84
C TRP A 302 -17.70 17.85 1.61
N ALA A 303 -18.36 18.87 1.05
CA ALA A 303 -19.52 19.50 1.63
C ALA A 303 -20.73 18.55 1.68
N SER A 304 -21.01 17.86 0.58
CA SER A 304 -22.16 16.95 0.46
C SER A 304 -22.06 15.76 1.40
N LEU A 305 -20.85 15.23 1.65
CA LEU A 305 -20.66 14.15 2.64
C LEU A 305 -20.94 14.60 4.08
N ARG A 306 -20.86 15.90 4.37
CA ARG A 306 -21.14 16.47 5.69
C ARG A 306 -22.59 16.93 5.82
N GLY A 307 -23.14 17.55 4.78
CA GLY A 307 -24.49 18.10 4.78
C GLY A 307 -25.60 17.17 4.26
N GLN A 308 -25.32 16.24 3.34
CA GLN A 308 -26.35 15.47 2.63
C GLN A 308 -26.33 13.98 2.99
N THR A 309 -27.40 13.51 3.64
CA THR A 309 -27.56 12.10 4.02
C THR A 309 -27.67 11.17 2.82
N LEU A 310 -28.34 11.61 1.75
CA LEU A 310 -28.50 10.81 0.54
C LEU A 310 -27.15 10.58 -0.15
N CYS A 311 -26.31 11.62 -0.27
CA CYS A 311 -24.94 11.51 -0.78
C CYS A 311 -24.14 10.41 -0.07
N ARG A 312 -24.13 10.45 1.27
CA ARG A 312 -23.45 9.45 2.11
C ARG A 312 -24.00 8.04 1.90
N THR A 313 -25.31 7.92 1.80
CA THR A 313 -26.00 6.63 1.64
C THR A 313 -25.67 6.01 0.29
N VAL A 314 -25.85 6.76 -0.81
CA VAL A 314 -25.53 6.28 -2.16
C VAL A 314 -24.06 5.88 -2.24
N ARG A 315 -23.14 6.75 -1.79
CA ARG A 315 -21.71 6.44 -1.79
C ARG A 315 -21.39 5.17 -0.99
N GLY A 316 -22.01 5.00 0.17
CA GLY A 316 -21.88 3.81 1.00
C GLY A 316 -22.31 2.54 0.27
N MET A 317 -23.49 2.57 -0.34
CA MET A 317 -24.05 1.43 -1.09
C MET A 317 -23.21 1.11 -2.33
N MET A 318 -22.64 2.12 -2.99
CA MET A 318 -21.77 1.93 -4.15
C MET A 318 -20.46 1.22 -3.80
N TYR A 319 -20.04 1.17 -2.52
CA TYR A 319 -18.90 0.34 -2.12
C TYR A 319 -19.17 -1.16 -2.30
N TYR A 320 -20.43 -1.62 -2.27
CA TYR A 320 -20.74 -3.04 -2.58
C TYR A 320 -20.29 -3.41 -3.98
N ARG A 321 -20.53 -2.54 -4.97
CA ARG A 321 -20.08 -2.76 -6.34
C ARG A 321 -18.56 -2.91 -6.40
N ARG A 322 -17.82 -2.00 -5.75
CA ARG A 322 -16.35 -2.02 -5.69
C ARG A 322 -15.83 -3.27 -4.99
N ALA A 323 -16.46 -3.68 -3.88
CA ALA A 323 -16.10 -4.87 -3.12
C ALA A 323 -16.33 -6.16 -3.93
N ILE A 324 -17.45 -6.25 -4.66
CA ILE A 324 -17.75 -7.41 -5.52
C ILE A 324 -16.72 -7.53 -6.64
N LYS A 325 -16.33 -6.42 -7.28
CA LYS A 325 -15.26 -6.43 -8.28
C LYS A 325 -13.94 -6.93 -7.72
N LEU A 326 -13.56 -6.46 -6.53
CA LEU A 326 -12.34 -6.91 -5.86
C LEU A 326 -12.42 -8.40 -5.51
N GLN A 327 -13.55 -8.88 -5.00
CA GLN A 327 -13.73 -10.27 -4.65
C GLN A 327 -13.72 -11.19 -5.88
N GLU A 328 -14.40 -10.83 -6.97
CA GLU A 328 -14.38 -11.62 -8.21
C GLU A 328 -12.98 -11.60 -8.84
N PHE A 329 -12.23 -10.51 -8.69
CA PHE A 329 -10.81 -10.47 -9.06
C PHE A 329 -10.02 -11.52 -8.27
N LEU A 330 -10.13 -11.52 -6.94
CA LEU A 330 -9.42 -12.50 -6.10
C LEU A 330 -9.87 -13.95 -6.36
N ASP A 331 -11.12 -14.17 -6.76
CA ASP A 331 -11.64 -15.50 -7.09
C ASP A 331 -11.11 -16.05 -8.43
N MET A 332 -10.72 -15.18 -9.37
CA MET A 332 -10.33 -15.55 -10.74
C MET A 332 -8.86 -15.31 -11.08
N ALA A 333 -8.20 -14.40 -10.38
CA ALA A 333 -6.84 -13.97 -10.70
C ALA A 333 -5.83 -15.09 -10.46
N SER A 334 -4.93 -15.25 -11.41
CA SER A 334 -3.72 -16.04 -11.25
C SER A 334 -2.79 -15.39 -10.22
N GLU A 335 -1.84 -16.16 -9.68
CA GLU A 335 -0.82 -15.64 -8.74
C GLU A 335 -0.08 -14.44 -9.32
N LYS A 336 0.22 -14.46 -10.63
CA LYS A 336 0.85 -13.35 -11.34
C LYS A 336 -0.04 -12.10 -11.35
N GLU A 337 -1.32 -12.23 -11.66
CA GLU A 337 -2.25 -11.10 -11.67
C GLU A 337 -2.50 -10.53 -10.27
N ILE A 338 -2.55 -11.38 -9.24
CA ILE A 338 -2.62 -10.95 -7.84
C ILE A 338 -1.36 -10.16 -7.48
N PHE A 339 -0.20 -10.62 -7.94
CA PHE A 339 1.09 -9.98 -7.73
C PHE A 339 1.22 -8.63 -8.47
N ASP A 340 0.64 -8.51 -9.67
CA ASP A 340 0.54 -7.26 -10.45
C ASP A 340 -0.41 -6.25 -9.80
N GLY A 341 -1.30 -6.71 -8.92
CA GLY A 341 -2.11 -5.90 -8.03
C GLY A 341 -3.45 -5.47 -8.64
N TYR A 342 -4.48 -5.34 -7.80
CA TYR A 342 -5.82 -4.95 -8.24
C TYR A 342 -5.85 -3.56 -8.91
N LYS A 343 -4.94 -2.65 -8.55
CA LYS A 343 -4.87 -1.31 -9.16
C LYS A 343 -4.49 -1.34 -10.64
N ALA A 344 -3.68 -2.32 -11.06
CA ALA A 344 -3.34 -2.50 -12.47
C ALA A 344 -4.58 -2.81 -13.33
N ILE A 345 -5.63 -3.36 -12.72
CA ILE A 345 -6.88 -3.72 -13.39
C ILE A 345 -7.99 -2.70 -13.11
N ALA A 346 -7.98 -2.04 -11.95
CA ALA A 346 -8.98 -1.03 -11.58
C ALA A 346 -8.92 0.21 -12.48
N VAL A 347 -7.75 0.51 -13.06
CA VAL A 347 -7.52 1.59 -14.03
C VAL A 347 -7.07 0.98 -15.37
N PRO A 348 -7.99 0.38 -16.15
CA PRO A 348 -7.65 -0.25 -17.42
C PRO A 348 -7.23 0.79 -18.46
N SER A 349 -6.36 0.39 -19.39
CA SER A 349 -6.05 1.22 -20.56
C SER A 349 -7.31 1.40 -21.45
N GLU A 350 -7.32 2.44 -22.29
CA GLU A 350 -8.44 2.68 -23.22
C GLU A 350 -8.71 1.50 -24.17
N GLU A 351 -7.70 0.67 -24.43
CA GLU A 351 -7.80 -0.55 -25.25
C GLU A 351 -8.46 -1.70 -24.48
N GLU A 352 -8.13 -1.83 -23.18
CA GLU A 352 -8.71 -2.85 -22.30
C GLU A 352 -10.16 -2.55 -21.93
N LYS A 353 -10.55 -1.27 -21.88
CA LYS A 353 -11.95 -0.84 -21.74
C LYS A 353 -12.80 -1.24 -22.95
N LYS A 354 -12.22 -1.23 -24.15
CA LYS A 354 -12.91 -1.58 -25.40
C LYS A 354 -12.96 -3.08 -25.66
N SER A 355 -12.07 -3.85 -25.03
CA SER A 355 -12.05 -5.31 -25.18
C SER A 355 -13.06 -5.99 -24.26
N HIS A 356 -14.11 -6.57 -24.84
CA HIS A 356 -15.08 -7.42 -24.11
C HIS A 356 -14.47 -8.67 -23.46
N ARG A 357 -13.23 -9.04 -23.81
CA ARG A 357 -12.50 -10.19 -23.23
C ARG A 357 -11.54 -9.80 -22.10
N SER A 358 -11.38 -8.51 -21.80
CA SER A 358 -10.47 -8.09 -20.72
C SER A 358 -10.94 -8.62 -19.36
N LEU A 359 -10.01 -8.83 -18.44
CA LEU A 359 -10.33 -9.18 -17.05
C LEU A 359 -11.25 -8.10 -16.44
N TYR A 360 -10.95 -6.83 -16.70
CA TYR A 360 -11.79 -5.70 -16.28
C TYR A 360 -13.25 -5.82 -16.73
N ALA A 361 -13.50 -6.07 -18.02
CA ALA A 361 -14.87 -6.20 -18.54
C ALA A 361 -15.63 -7.35 -17.87
N ARG A 362 -14.95 -8.45 -17.54
CA ARG A 362 -15.54 -9.57 -16.79
C ARG A 362 -15.89 -9.18 -15.36
N LEU A 363 -15.03 -8.42 -14.68
CA LEU A 363 -15.29 -7.93 -13.31
C LEU A 363 -16.47 -6.98 -13.28
N GLU A 364 -16.55 -6.05 -14.23
CA GLU A 364 -17.69 -5.14 -14.40
C GLU A 364 -19.00 -5.90 -14.62
N ALA A 365 -19.02 -6.84 -15.57
CA ALA A 365 -20.20 -7.64 -15.87
C ALA A 365 -20.65 -8.49 -14.67
N MET A 366 -19.71 -9.06 -13.90
CA MET A 366 -20.06 -9.82 -12.69
C MET A 366 -20.64 -8.91 -11.61
N ALA A 367 -20.05 -7.72 -11.41
CA ALA A 367 -20.55 -6.77 -10.44
C ALA A 367 -21.98 -6.31 -10.78
N ASP A 368 -22.25 -6.02 -12.05
CA ASP A 368 -23.58 -5.59 -12.51
C ASP A 368 -24.62 -6.71 -12.43
N LEU A 369 -24.20 -7.97 -12.65
CA LEU A 369 -25.08 -9.13 -12.49
C LEU A 369 -25.42 -9.39 -11.01
N LYS A 370 -24.49 -9.11 -10.09
CA LYS A 370 -24.64 -9.43 -8.66
C LYS A 370 -25.25 -8.30 -7.84
N PHE A 371 -25.01 -7.06 -8.22
CA PHE A 371 -25.46 -5.90 -7.50
C PHE A 371 -26.03 -4.85 -8.45
N THR A 372 -27.26 -4.44 -8.16
CA THR A 372 -27.90 -3.34 -8.87
C THR A 372 -28.33 -2.29 -7.85
N TYR A 373 -27.84 -1.07 -8.03
CA TYR A 373 -28.40 0.09 -7.33
C TYR A 373 -29.56 0.64 -8.14
N ALA A 374 -30.61 1.15 -7.48
CA ALA A 374 -31.69 1.87 -8.12
C ALA A 374 -32.14 3.06 -7.27
N ALA A 375 -32.12 4.25 -7.88
CA ALA A 375 -32.73 5.46 -7.33
C ALA A 375 -34.10 5.66 -8.02
N THR A 376 -35.17 5.82 -7.25
CA THR A 376 -36.53 5.94 -7.81
C THR A 376 -37.17 7.26 -7.44
N ASP A 377 -37.55 8.05 -8.45
CA ASP A 377 -38.35 9.24 -8.24
C ASP A 377 -39.82 8.94 -8.55
N SER A 378 -40.73 9.46 -7.73
CA SER A 378 -42.16 9.50 -8.01
C SER A 378 -42.48 10.27 -9.31
N ASN A 379 -41.62 11.20 -9.72
CA ASN A 379 -41.84 12.07 -10.90
C ASN A 379 -40.95 11.73 -12.13
N MET A 380 -39.86 10.99 -11.98
CA MET A 380 -38.99 10.56 -13.08
C MET A 380 -38.80 9.04 -13.05
N GLY A 381 -39.05 8.39 -14.19
CA GLY A 381 -38.93 6.93 -14.32
C GLY A 381 -37.57 6.38 -13.85
N ILE A 382 -37.60 5.14 -13.34
CA ILE A 382 -36.53 4.40 -12.63
C ILE A 382 -35.14 4.48 -13.28
N ARG A 383 -35.06 4.65 -14.61
CA ARG A 383 -33.82 4.52 -15.38
C ARG A 383 -32.98 5.81 -15.46
N SER A 384 -33.60 6.99 -15.43
CA SER A 384 -32.89 8.27 -15.64
C SER A 384 -32.17 8.77 -14.39
N ALA A 385 -32.73 8.54 -13.20
CA ALA A 385 -32.11 8.98 -11.94
C ALA A 385 -30.85 8.18 -11.59
N LEU A 386 -30.77 6.94 -12.07
CA LEU A 386 -29.69 6.00 -11.78
C LEU A 386 -28.34 6.43 -12.34
N GLU A 387 -28.29 6.75 -13.63
CA GLU A 387 -27.02 7.09 -14.31
C GLU A 387 -26.49 8.44 -13.83
N THR A 388 -27.35 9.44 -13.64
CA THR A 388 -26.95 10.79 -13.20
C THR A 388 -26.44 10.80 -11.76
N VAL A 389 -27.12 10.14 -10.83
CA VAL A 389 -26.73 10.12 -9.41
C VAL A 389 -25.47 9.29 -9.20
N VAL A 390 -25.33 8.15 -9.90
CA VAL A 390 -24.13 7.33 -9.81
C VAL A 390 -22.94 8.06 -10.43
N GLN A 391 -23.05 8.62 -11.64
CA GLN A 391 -21.96 9.38 -12.28
C GLN A 391 -21.51 10.60 -11.47
N GLN A 392 -22.41 11.25 -10.75
CA GLN A 392 -22.07 12.39 -9.90
C GLN A 392 -21.39 12.00 -8.58
N ILE A 393 -21.39 10.72 -8.18
CA ILE A 393 -20.88 10.25 -6.88
C ILE A 393 -19.72 9.27 -7.02
N SER A 394 -19.70 8.47 -8.09
CA SER A 394 -18.73 7.38 -8.34
C SER A 394 -17.43 7.86 -8.92
#